data_AF-W7EBE3-F1
#
_entry.id   AF-W7EBE3-F1
#
_cell.length_a   1.000
_cell.length_b   1.000
_cell.length_c   1.000
_cell.angle_alpha   90.00
_cell.angle_beta   90.00
_cell.angle_gamma   90.00
#
_symmetry.space_group_name_H-M   'P 1'
#
loop_
_entity.id
_entity.type
_entity.pdbx_description
1 polymer ?
#
loop_
_entity_poly.entity_id
_entity_poly.type
_entity_poly.pdbx_seq_one_letter_code
_entity_poly.pdbx_strand_id
1 'polypeptide(L)'
;MTRTVRTLFLILFFQVTVTAAAGETGSDRIGTGQCPDNVEFIMAYSPFKPYWKFDKFKNDVQSCWTAADCLFESCGESRKQQFAATALVMGLIPLTLKDVAWPERRIVHVTKPLPWLCDILVLALGLVPLPAEKGALLSTHQRNEESNGLAGYAWDMRRSTIRFMVVTLAVCLLACYAALVFNEIYSKRSALGCVVPFFITAWYVVALLPASIHRAFAGRRQARIKRLDQERGAHIGVRPDDVHLVPLQVHESRPAVAKNTTITVECNKGKVVSAIQGADEDWPVQMAWGIYYIAGTLIFTSIMAVTIIELVVWVFLCLAVTGTSKVLAFFICLLFEETGQRK
;
A
#
# COMPACT_ATOMS: atom_id res chain seq x y z
N MET A 1 29.94 -0.66 -5.90
CA MET A 1 28.97 -0.05 -6.83
C MET A 1 28.29 1.11 -6.11
N THR A 2 28.66 2.34 -6.45
CA THR A 2 28.31 3.55 -5.70
C THR A 2 26.83 3.89 -5.81
N ARG A 3 26.25 4.51 -4.77
CA ARG A 3 24.83 4.92 -4.69
C ARG A 3 24.35 5.62 -5.96
N THR A 4 25.20 6.46 -6.55
CA THR A 4 24.98 7.18 -7.80
C THR A 4 24.77 6.27 -9.00
N VAL A 5 25.51 5.16 -9.13
CA VAL A 5 25.37 4.20 -10.25
C VAL A 5 24.03 3.45 -10.16
N ARG A 6 23.56 3.12 -8.95
CA ARG A 6 22.22 2.51 -8.75
C ARG A 6 21.09 3.48 -9.10
N THR A 7 21.20 4.75 -8.71
CA THR A 7 20.20 5.76 -9.06
C THR A 7 20.17 6.03 -10.56
N LEU A 8 21.34 6.10 -11.20
CA LEU A 8 21.44 6.28 -12.66
C LEU A 8 20.86 5.08 -13.42
N PHE A 9 21.10 3.85 -12.95
CA PHE A 9 20.48 2.66 -13.54
C PHE A 9 18.96 2.67 -13.39
N LEU A 10 18.42 3.08 -12.24
CA LEU A 10 16.97 3.20 -12.04
C LEU A 10 16.35 4.29 -12.93
N ILE A 11 17.02 5.43 -13.08
CA ILE A 11 16.56 6.53 -13.94
C ILE A 11 16.65 6.13 -15.41
N LEU A 12 17.72 5.46 -15.84
CA LEU A 12 17.86 4.93 -17.21
C LEU A 12 16.84 3.84 -17.50
N PHE A 13 16.59 2.93 -16.56
CA PHE A 13 15.56 1.90 -16.71
C PHE A 13 14.17 2.53 -16.84
N PHE A 14 13.87 3.54 -16.01
CA PHE A 14 12.62 4.29 -16.05
C PHE A 14 12.47 5.06 -17.37
N GLN A 15 13.53 5.72 -17.85
CA GLN A 15 13.54 6.44 -19.14
C GLN A 15 13.35 5.50 -20.34
N VAL A 16 14.03 4.35 -20.35
CA VAL A 16 13.88 3.34 -21.42
C VAL A 16 12.47 2.74 -21.44
N THR A 17 11.84 2.53 -20.29
CA THR A 17 10.42 2.10 -20.24
C THR A 17 9.44 3.19 -20.70
N VAL A 18 9.75 4.47 -20.46
CA VAL A 18 8.88 5.59 -20.86
C VAL A 18 9.00 5.90 -22.36
N THR A 19 10.20 5.83 -22.94
CA THR A 19 10.37 6.02 -24.40
C THR A 19 9.84 4.84 -25.21
N ALA A 20 9.92 3.62 -24.69
CA ALA A 20 9.27 2.46 -25.32
C ALA A 20 7.73 2.48 -25.20
N ALA A 21 7.16 3.30 -24.32
CA ALA A 21 5.72 3.48 -24.14
C ALA A 21 5.10 4.52 -25.10
N ALA A 22 5.91 5.22 -25.89
CA ALA A 22 5.43 6.05 -26.99
C ALA A 22 5.11 5.16 -28.21
N GLY A 23 4.05 4.36 -28.11
CA GLY A 23 3.50 3.65 -29.26
C GLY A 23 2.88 4.64 -30.25
N GLU A 24 2.92 4.33 -31.55
CA GLU A 24 2.15 5.08 -32.55
C GLU A 24 0.67 4.91 -32.23
N THR A 25 0.00 5.98 -31.78
CA THR A 25 -1.46 6.04 -31.62
C THR A 25 -2.06 6.69 -32.87
N GLY A 26 -3.14 6.15 -33.43
CA GLY A 26 -3.77 6.69 -34.65
C GLY A 26 -5.23 6.29 -34.78
N SER A 27 -5.99 7.10 -35.53
CA SER A 27 -7.39 6.87 -35.87
C SER A 27 -7.54 6.23 -37.25
N ASP A 28 -8.67 5.54 -37.48
CA ASP A 28 -9.02 4.89 -38.75
C ASP A 28 -8.14 3.67 -39.08
N ARG A 29 -7.84 2.87 -38.06
CA ARG A 29 -7.06 1.64 -38.23
C ARG A 29 -7.86 0.52 -38.90
N ILE A 30 -9.17 0.56 -38.73
CA ILE A 30 -10.08 -0.34 -39.45
C ILE A 30 -10.08 0.00 -40.96
N GLY A 31 -10.22 1.28 -41.33
CA GLY A 31 -10.22 1.71 -42.73
C GLY A 31 -8.89 1.49 -43.45
N THR A 32 -7.78 1.55 -42.72
CA THR A 32 -6.42 1.27 -43.24
C THR A 32 -6.07 -0.22 -43.29
N GLY A 33 -6.98 -1.12 -42.87
CA GLY A 33 -6.77 -2.57 -42.94
C GLY A 33 -5.77 -3.11 -41.92
N GLN A 34 -5.42 -2.35 -40.89
CA GLN A 34 -4.51 -2.78 -39.82
C GLN A 34 -5.18 -3.75 -38.83
N CYS A 35 -6.51 -3.77 -38.78
CA CYS A 35 -7.29 -4.62 -37.88
C CYS A 35 -7.74 -5.94 -38.53
N PRO A 36 -7.86 -7.07 -37.79
CA PRO A 36 -8.41 -8.32 -38.32
C PRO A 36 -9.84 -8.17 -38.81
N ASP A 37 -10.31 -9.02 -39.73
CA ASP A 37 -11.73 -9.05 -40.07
C ASP A 37 -12.56 -9.54 -38.86
N ASN A 38 -13.77 -9.00 -38.68
CA ASN A 38 -14.67 -9.32 -37.54
C ASN A 38 -14.05 -9.07 -36.14
N VAL A 39 -13.28 -7.96 -36.00
CA VAL A 39 -12.65 -7.53 -34.73
C VAL A 39 -13.63 -7.59 -33.55
N GLU A 40 -14.85 -7.09 -33.73
CA GLU A 40 -15.83 -6.98 -32.65
C GLU A 40 -16.13 -8.37 -32.02
N PHE A 41 -16.46 -9.36 -32.85
CA PHE A 41 -16.76 -10.71 -32.37
C PHE A 41 -15.54 -11.37 -31.72
N ILE A 42 -14.37 -11.23 -32.35
CA ILE A 42 -13.16 -11.96 -31.99
C ILE A 42 -12.45 -11.33 -30.77
N MET A 43 -12.51 -10.00 -30.65
CA MET A 43 -11.77 -9.24 -29.65
C MET A 43 -12.65 -8.71 -28.52
N ALA A 44 -13.87 -8.24 -28.78
CA ALA A 44 -14.69 -7.60 -27.75
C ALA A 44 -15.32 -8.58 -26.76
N TYR A 45 -15.60 -9.81 -27.20
CA TYR A 45 -16.33 -10.82 -26.42
C TYR A 45 -15.47 -12.01 -25.95
N SER A 46 -14.23 -12.12 -26.40
CA SER A 46 -13.35 -13.22 -25.99
C SER A 46 -12.59 -12.88 -24.70
N PRO A 47 -12.90 -13.49 -23.55
CA PRO A 47 -12.12 -13.28 -22.33
C PRO A 47 -10.76 -13.98 -22.44
N PHE A 48 -9.75 -13.45 -21.75
CA PHE A 48 -8.42 -14.04 -21.56
C PHE A 48 -7.64 -14.41 -22.85
N LYS A 49 -7.90 -13.71 -23.96
CA LYS A 49 -7.20 -13.92 -25.23
C LYS A 49 -6.21 -12.80 -25.51
N PRO A 50 -4.91 -12.98 -25.22
CA PRO A 50 -3.92 -11.90 -25.39
C PRO A 50 -3.68 -11.55 -26.87
N TYR A 51 -3.12 -10.37 -27.13
CA TYR A 51 -2.99 -9.83 -28.49
C TYR A 51 -2.12 -10.72 -29.41
N TRP A 52 -1.06 -11.33 -28.87
CA TRP A 52 -0.15 -12.20 -29.63
C TRP A 52 -0.78 -13.53 -30.06
N LYS A 53 -2.01 -13.86 -29.62
CA LYS A 53 -2.78 -14.99 -30.15
C LYS A 53 -3.50 -14.65 -31.47
N PHE A 54 -3.50 -13.40 -31.89
CA PHE A 54 -3.99 -13.01 -33.21
C PHE A 54 -2.81 -12.91 -34.16
N ASP A 55 -2.88 -13.64 -35.28
CA ASP A 55 -1.77 -13.73 -36.24
C ASP A 55 -1.31 -12.36 -36.74
N LYS A 56 -2.22 -11.39 -36.81
CA LYS A 56 -1.97 -10.01 -37.24
C LYS A 56 -1.14 -9.17 -36.26
N PHE A 57 -1.06 -9.56 -34.98
CA PHE A 57 -0.38 -8.81 -33.92
C PHE A 57 0.77 -9.59 -33.25
N LYS A 58 1.13 -10.75 -33.80
CA LYS A 58 2.07 -11.69 -33.16
C LYS A 58 3.54 -11.25 -33.25
N ASN A 59 3.89 -10.46 -34.27
CA ASN A 59 5.29 -10.24 -34.65
C ASN A 59 5.93 -8.98 -34.05
N ASP A 60 5.15 -8.12 -33.39
CA ASP A 60 5.67 -6.87 -32.82
C ASP A 60 4.99 -6.54 -31.48
N VAL A 61 5.79 -6.11 -30.50
CA VAL A 61 5.35 -5.73 -29.15
C VAL A 61 4.53 -4.43 -29.20
N GLN A 62 4.85 -3.51 -30.13
CA GLN A 62 4.08 -2.28 -30.34
C GLN A 62 2.70 -2.55 -30.97
N SER A 63 2.49 -3.73 -31.56
CA SER A 63 1.16 -4.14 -32.07
C SER A 63 0.11 -4.26 -30.97
N CYS A 64 0.52 -4.27 -29.69
CA CYS A 64 -0.40 -4.22 -28.57
C CYS A 64 -1.24 -2.92 -28.55
N TRP A 65 -0.64 -1.77 -28.87
CA TRP A 65 -1.34 -0.48 -28.99
C TRP A 65 -2.30 -0.48 -30.17
N THR A 66 -1.83 -0.98 -31.32
CA THR A 66 -2.65 -1.17 -32.53
C THR A 66 -3.86 -2.08 -32.24
N ALA A 67 -3.64 -3.19 -31.54
CA ALA A 67 -4.72 -4.08 -31.12
C ALA A 67 -5.70 -3.37 -30.17
N ALA A 68 -5.19 -2.53 -29.27
CA ALA A 68 -6.01 -1.73 -28.36
C ALA A 68 -6.95 -0.81 -29.15
N ASP A 69 -6.40 -0.01 -30.05
CA ASP A 69 -7.13 0.91 -30.93
C ASP A 69 -8.17 0.18 -31.78
N CYS A 70 -7.78 -0.91 -32.45
CA CYS A 70 -8.67 -1.71 -33.30
C CYS A 70 -9.95 -2.17 -32.59
N LEU A 71 -9.85 -2.61 -31.33
CA LEU A 71 -11.06 -2.99 -30.59
C LEU A 71 -11.90 -1.78 -30.23
N PHE A 72 -11.28 -0.68 -29.76
CA PHE A 72 -12.03 0.51 -29.38
C PHE A 72 -12.79 1.07 -30.59
N GLU A 73 -12.16 1.12 -31.76
CA GLU A 73 -12.81 1.50 -33.01
C GLU A 73 -13.94 0.53 -33.39
N SER A 74 -13.73 -0.78 -33.22
CA SER A 74 -14.71 -1.80 -33.61
C SER A 74 -15.94 -1.90 -32.70
N CYS A 75 -15.85 -1.39 -31.46
CA CYS A 75 -16.92 -1.49 -30.49
C CYS A 75 -18.00 -0.43 -30.72
N GLY A 76 -19.27 -0.84 -30.63
CA GLY A 76 -20.39 0.09 -30.54
C GLY A 76 -20.30 1.02 -29.32
N GLU A 77 -21.02 2.15 -29.38
CA GLU A 77 -20.95 3.22 -28.36
C GLU A 77 -21.30 2.71 -26.94
N SER A 78 -22.30 1.84 -26.82
CA SER A 78 -22.68 1.21 -25.55
C SER A 78 -21.53 0.41 -24.93
N ARG A 79 -20.72 -0.26 -25.75
CA ARG A 79 -19.58 -1.06 -25.29
C ARG A 79 -18.39 -0.18 -24.89
N LYS A 80 -18.16 0.93 -25.60
CA LYS A 80 -17.17 1.94 -25.20
C LYS A 80 -17.49 2.52 -23.82
N GLN A 81 -18.76 2.81 -23.55
CA GLN A 81 -19.22 3.25 -22.23
C GLN A 81 -18.98 2.18 -21.14
N GLN A 82 -19.22 0.90 -21.43
CA GLN A 82 -18.91 -0.19 -20.50
C GLN A 82 -17.41 -0.28 -20.18
N PHE A 83 -16.53 -0.11 -21.17
CA PHE A 83 -15.08 -0.07 -20.95
C PHE A 83 -14.65 1.13 -20.12
N ALA A 84 -15.22 2.31 -20.35
CA ALA A 84 -14.98 3.48 -19.53
C ALA A 84 -15.43 3.27 -18.07
N ALA A 85 -16.60 2.68 -17.86
CA ALA A 85 -17.09 2.33 -16.53
C ALA A 85 -16.19 1.28 -15.84
N THR A 86 -15.72 0.28 -16.59
CA THR A 86 -14.81 -0.76 -16.08
C THR A 86 -13.47 -0.17 -15.66
N ALA A 87 -12.89 0.73 -16.47
CA ALA A 87 -11.67 1.45 -16.13
C ALA A 87 -11.81 2.26 -14.84
N LEU A 88 -12.97 2.91 -14.64
CA LEU A 88 -13.28 3.63 -13.41
C LEU A 88 -13.33 2.69 -12.21
N VAL A 89 -14.06 1.56 -12.31
CA VAL A 89 -14.11 0.55 -11.25
C VAL A 89 -12.72 0.03 -10.92
N MET A 90 -11.93 -0.35 -11.93
CA MET A 90 -10.55 -0.82 -11.75
C MET A 90 -9.69 0.22 -11.03
N GLY A 91 -9.77 1.50 -11.44
CA GLY A 91 -9.06 2.60 -10.79
C GLY A 91 -9.43 2.82 -9.33
N LEU A 92 -10.67 2.49 -8.94
CA LEU A 92 -11.12 2.57 -7.55
C LEU A 92 -10.69 1.38 -6.70
N ILE A 93 -10.31 0.24 -7.29
CA ILE A 93 -9.91 -0.96 -6.53
C ILE A 93 -8.75 -0.67 -5.57
N PRO A 94 -7.62 -0.06 -5.99
CA PRO A 94 -6.52 0.25 -5.07
C PRO A 94 -6.96 1.12 -3.90
N LEU A 95 -7.77 2.16 -4.14
CA LEU A 95 -8.23 3.08 -3.10
C LEU A 95 -9.21 2.39 -2.14
N THR A 96 -10.16 1.63 -2.69
CA THR A 96 -11.22 1.00 -1.90
C THR A 96 -10.70 -0.19 -1.10
N LEU A 97 -9.94 -1.10 -1.71
CA LEU A 97 -9.46 -2.30 -1.03
C LEU A 97 -8.30 -2.01 -0.09
N LYS A 98 -7.38 -1.13 -0.49
CA LYS A 98 -6.27 -0.77 0.39
C LYS A 98 -6.82 0.04 1.56
N ASP A 99 -7.51 1.17 1.30
CA ASP A 99 -7.80 2.21 2.29
C ASP A 99 -9.21 2.17 2.88
N VAL A 100 -10.26 2.11 2.07
CA VAL A 100 -11.65 2.32 2.55
C VAL A 100 -12.25 1.07 3.20
N ALA A 101 -11.91 -0.13 2.74
CA ALA A 101 -12.49 -1.37 3.26
C ALA A 101 -11.98 -1.71 4.68
N TRP A 102 -10.89 -1.09 5.14
CA TRP A 102 -10.24 -1.39 6.43
C TRP A 102 -9.71 -0.13 7.13
N PRO A 103 -10.54 0.86 7.52
CA PRO A 103 -10.08 2.11 8.10
C PRO A 103 -9.67 1.96 9.58
N GLU A 104 -10.43 1.23 10.39
CA GLU A 104 -10.19 1.12 11.85
C GLU A 104 -9.17 0.06 12.25
N ARG A 105 -8.71 -0.78 11.31
CA ARG A 105 -7.92 -2.00 11.58
C ARG A 105 -6.48 -1.96 11.05
N ARG A 106 -5.97 -0.76 10.73
CA ARG A 106 -4.62 -0.58 10.18
C ARG A 106 -3.53 -0.51 11.22
N ILE A 107 -3.89 -0.09 12.43
CA ILE A 107 -2.96 0.12 13.52
C ILE A 107 -2.79 -1.21 14.25
N VAL A 108 -1.54 -1.64 14.40
CA VAL A 108 -1.19 -2.74 15.29
C VAL A 108 -0.31 -2.17 16.38
N HIS A 109 -0.74 -2.32 17.64
CA HIS A 109 0.09 -1.91 18.76
C HIS A 109 1.15 -2.97 19.03
N VAL A 110 2.40 -2.54 19.13
CA VAL A 110 3.56 -3.41 19.31
C VAL A 110 4.34 -2.97 20.56
N THR A 111 4.72 -3.90 21.42
CA THR A 111 5.40 -3.66 22.69
C THR A 111 6.83 -3.14 22.49
N LYS A 112 7.51 -3.60 21.44
CA LYS A 112 8.87 -3.18 21.07
C LYS A 112 8.90 -2.69 19.63
N PRO A 113 9.74 -1.69 19.31
CA PRO A 113 9.90 -1.26 17.93
C PRO A 113 10.43 -2.42 17.08
N LEU A 114 9.81 -2.66 15.92
CA LEU A 114 10.24 -3.70 15.00
C LEU A 114 11.63 -3.39 14.42
N PRO A 115 12.38 -4.43 13.99
CA PRO A 115 13.56 -4.25 13.16
C PRO A 115 13.23 -3.43 11.92
N TRP A 116 14.18 -2.60 11.48
CA TRP A 116 13.97 -1.63 10.41
C TRP A 116 13.37 -2.21 9.12
N LEU A 117 13.84 -3.40 8.69
CA LEU A 117 13.32 -4.08 7.49
C LEU A 117 11.88 -4.59 7.68
N CYS A 118 11.57 -5.17 8.84
CA CYS A 118 10.23 -5.69 9.13
C CYS A 118 9.20 -4.56 9.19
N ASP A 119 9.58 -3.42 9.76
CA ASP A 119 8.74 -2.23 9.81
C ASP A 119 8.39 -1.72 8.40
N ILE A 120 9.38 -1.64 7.50
CA ILE A 120 9.16 -1.28 6.08
C ILE A 120 8.23 -2.27 5.39
N LEU A 121 8.44 -3.58 5.61
CA LEU A 121 7.59 -4.61 5.02
C LEU A 121 6.14 -4.51 5.52
N VAL A 122 5.94 -4.35 6.83
CA VAL A 122 4.62 -4.20 7.43
C VAL A 122 3.91 -2.94 6.89
N LEU A 123 4.63 -1.82 6.79
CA LEU A 123 4.13 -0.58 6.18
C LEU A 123 3.76 -0.76 4.71
N ALA A 124 4.58 -1.45 3.92
CA ALA A 124 4.32 -1.70 2.50
C ALA A 124 3.10 -2.62 2.29
N LEU A 125 2.92 -3.61 3.17
CA LEU A 125 1.76 -4.51 3.21
C LEU A 125 0.48 -3.82 3.73
N GLY A 126 0.58 -2.57 4.18
CA GLY A 126 -0.57 -1.71 4.50
C GLY A 126 -1.05 -1.80 5.96
N LEU A 127 -0.16 -2.12 6.90
CA LEU A 127 -0.38 -1.95 8.34
C LEU A 127 0.62 -0.93 8.91
N VAL A 128 0.21 -0.24 9.97
CA VAL A 128 1.03 0.75 10.66
C VAL A 128 1.34 0.22 12.06
N PRO A 129 2.58 -0.22 12.33
CA PRO A 129 2.97 -0.66 13.66
C PRO A 129 3.19 0.58 14.54
N LEU A 130 2.43 0.70 15.63
CA LEU A 130 2.63 1.74 16.63
C LEU A 130 3.25 1.16 17.90
N PRO A 131 4.43 1.65 18.31
CA PRO A 131 5.00 1.23 19.58
C PRO A 131 4.09 1.69 20.73
N ALA A 132 3.72 0.78 21.61
CA ALA A 132 2.95 1.11 22.81
C ALA A 132 3.77 2.02 23.75
N GLU A 133 3.08 2.84 24.54
CA GLU A 133 3.73 3.62 25.60
C GLU A 133 4.44 2.69 26.60
N LYS A 134 5.64 3.10 27.05
CA LYS A 134 6.50 2.28 27.91
C LYS A 134 5.73 1.83 29.17
N GLY A 135 5.71 0.52 29.42
CA GLY A 135 5.13 -0.07 30.64
C GLY A 135 3.71 -0.64 30.49
N ALA A 136 3.10 -0.55 29.31
CA ALA A 136 1.68 -0.87 29.12
C ALA A 136 1.45 -2.17 28.29
N LEU A 137 2.09 -3.27 28.69
CA LEU A 137 2.01 -4.56 27.99
C LEU A 137 0.59 -5.14 28.02
N LEU A 138 -0.08 -5.06 29.17
CA LEU A 138 -1.49 -5.43 29.35
C LEU A 138 -2.44 -4.58 28.49
N SER A 139 -2.17 -3.28 28.34
CA SER A 139 -3.01 -2.43 27.47
C SER A 139 -2.76 -2.69 25.98
N THR A 140 -1.61 -3.25 25.60
CA THR A 140 -1.29 -3.55 24.21
C THR A 140 -2.12 -4.73 23.71
N HIS A 141 -2.22 -5.79 24.52
CA HIS A 141 -3.09 -6.93 24.24
C HIS A 141 -4.56 -6.49 24.14
N GLN A 142 -5.05 -5.80 25.17
CA GLN A 142 -6.44 -5.37 25.23
C GLN A 142 -6.81 -4.43 24.08
N ARG A 143 -5.97 -3.45 23.71
CA ARG A 143 -6.21 -2.57 22.55
C ARG A 143 -6.16 -3.32 21.22
N ASN A 144 -5.32 -4.34 21.09
CA ASN A 144 -5.28 -5.15 19.87
C ASN A 144 -6.50 -6.08 19.77
N GLU A 145 -6.98 -6.62 20.89
CA GLU A 145 -8.18 -7.45 20.95
C GLU A 145 -9.46 -6.64 20.68
N GLU A 146 -9.55 -5.43 21.23
CA GLU A 146 -10.63 -4.47 20.96
C GLU A 146 -10.65 -4.02 19.48
N SER A 147 -9.48 -3.87 18.86
CA SER A 147 -9.40 -3.42 17.45
C SER A 147 -9.48 -4.56 16.43
N ASN A 148 -9.12 -5.79 16.81
CA ASN A 148 -9.03 -6.91 15.87
C ASN A 148 -9.46 -8.23 16.52
N GLY A 149 -10.62 -8.77 16.10
CA GLY A 149 -11.12 -10.06 16.57
C GLY A 149 -10.20 -11.25 16.26
N LEU A 150 -9.29 -11.10 15.29
CA LEU A 150 -8.27 -12.12 15.01
C LEU A 150 -7.13 -12.10 16.04
N ALA A 151 -6.94 -10.99 16.75
CA ALA A 151 -5.84 -10.82 17.69
C ALA A 151 -5.99 -11.70 18.94
N GLY A 152 -7.19 -11.84 19.50
CA GLY A 152 -7.42 -12.71 20.66
C GLY A 152 -7.02 -14.16 20.37
N TYR A 153 -7.45 -14.71 19.24
CA TYR A 153 -7.06 -16.07 18.83
C TYR A 153 -5.56 -16.20 18.52
N ALA A 154 -4.98 -15.19 17.85
CA ALA A 154 -3.59 -15.24 17.42
C ALA A 154 -2.59 -15.05 18.59
N TRP A 155 -3.00 -14.40 19.68
CA TRP A 155 -2.11 -14.15 20.84
C TRP A 155 -1.86 -15.40 21.69
N ASP A 156 -2.85 -16.30 21.76
CA ASP A 156 -2.76 -17.60 22.43
C ASP A 156 -1.95 -18.63 21.64
N MET A 157 -1.64 -18.34 20.36
CA MET A 157 -0.86 -19.24 19.53
C MET A 157 0.58 -19.39 20.03
N ARG A 158 1.07 -20.63 19.99
CA ARG A 158 2.50 -20.91 20.21
C ARG A 158 3.33 -20.22 19.14
N ARG A 159 4.48 -19.67 19.51
CA ARG A 159 5.43 -19.02 18.56
C ARG A 159 5.79 -19.87 17.33
N SER A 160 5.85 -21.19 17.48
CA SER A 160 6.11 -22.10 16.34
C SER A 160 4.98 -22.05 15.31
N THR A 161 3.73 -21.98 15.76
CA THR A 161 2.55 -21.85 14.91
C THR A 161 2.55 -20.51 14.20
N ILE A 162 2.89 -19.42 14.90
CA ILE A 162 3.01 -18.09 14.30
C ILE A 162 4.07 -18.09 13.17
N ARG A 163 5.25 -18.69 13.41
CA ARG A 163 6.28 -18.83 12.36
C ARG A 163 5.77 -19.62 11.15
N PHE A 164 5.09 -20.73 11.39
CA PHE A 164 4.49 -21.54 10.33
C PHE A 164 3.44 -20.75 9.53
N MET A 165 2.59 -19.98 10.22
CA MET A 165 1.60 -19.11 9.58
C MET A 165 2.26 -18.03 8.72
N VAL A 166 3.32 -17.38 9.20
CA VAL A 166 4.04 -16.38 8.41
C VAL A 166 4.62 -16.99 7.14
N VAL A 167 5.27 -18.15 7.21
CA VAL A 167 5.80 -18.84 6.03
C VAL A 167 4.67 -19.21 5.06
N THR A 168 3.58 -19.79 5.57
CA THR A 168 2.42 -20.20 4.77
C THR A 168 1.77 -19.02 4.07
N LEU A 169 1.55 -17.92 4.78
CA LEU A 169 0.97 -16.69 4.24
C LEU A 169 1.91 -16.00 3.25
N ALA A 170 3.23 -16.06 3.46
CA ALA A 170 4.20 -15.57 2.50
C ALA A 170 4.15 -16.36 1.18
N VAL A 171 4.08 -17.69 1.25
CA VAL A 171 3.90 -18.55 0.07
C VAL A 171 2.56 -18.27 -0.62
N CYS A 172 1.48 -18.12 0.14
CA CYS A 172 0.17 -17.77 -0.38
C CYS A 172 0.18 -16.41 -1.09
N LEU A 173 0.85 -15.41 -0.51
CA LEU A 173 0.98 -14.08 -1.11
C LEU A 173 1.79 -14.13 -2.41
N LEU A 174 2.87 -14.91 -2.45
CA LEU A 174 3.65 -15.14 -3.68
C LEU A 174 2.81 -15.82 -4.76
N ALA A 175 1.99 -16.81 -4.39
CA ALA A 175 1.04 -17.43 -5.32
C ALA A 175 0.00 -16.43 -5.83
N CYS A 176 -0.50 -15.53 -4.98
CA CYS A 176 -1.40 -14.45 -5.38
C CYS A 176 -0.72 -13.46 -6.34
N TYR A 177 0.54 -13.09 -6.10
CA TYR A 177 1.30 -12.25 -7.05
C TYR A 177 1.55 -12.97 -8.37
N ALA A 178 1.90 -14.26 -8.36
CA ALA A 178 2.02 -15.05 -9.58
C ALA A 178 0.69 -15.08 -10.36
N ALA A 179 -0.43 -15.28 -9.66
CA ALA A 179 -1.76 -15.25 -10.25
C ALA A 179 -2.09 -13.86 -10.83
N LEU A 180 -1.71 -12.76 -10.17
CA LEU A 180 -1.83 -11.41 -10.74
C LEU A 180 -1.01 -11.26 -12.03
N VAL A 181 0.24 -11.73 -12.07
CA VAL A 181 1.08 -11.68 -13.28
C VAL A 181 0.46 -12.50 -14.41
N PHE A 182 0.01 -13.71 -14.13
CA PHE A 182 -0.69 -14.53 -15.14
C PHE A 182 -1.97 -13.84 -15.61
N ASN A 183 -2.74 -13.28 -14.68
CA ASN A 183 -3.94 -12.53 -15.03
C ASN A 183 -3.60 -11.29 -15.84
N GLU A 184 -2.51 -10.58 -15.58
CA GLU A 184 -2.08 -9.42 -16.37
C GLU A 184 -1.61 -9.82 -17.78
N ILE A 185 -0.87 -10.92 -17.91
CA ILE A 185 -0.42 -11.48 -19.19
C ILE A 185 -1.61 -11.95 -20.05
N TYR A 186 -2.58 -12.64 -19.43
CA TYR A 186 -3.68 -13.26 -20.17
C TYR A 186 -4.93 -12.37 -20.27
N SER A 187 -5.20 -11.51 -19.29
CA SER A 187 -6.29 -10.53 -19.32
C SER A 187 -6.02 -9.54 -20.44
N LYS A 188 -7.03 -9.33 -21.27
CA LYS A 188 -6.95 -8.34 -22.32
C LYS A 188 -6.73 -6.95 -21.70
N ARG A 189 -5.57 -6.38 -22.02
CA ARG A 189 -5.24 -4.94 -22.02
C ARG A 189 -5.16 -4.26 -20.68
N SER A 190 -3.92 -4.02 -20.26
CA SER A 190 -3.51 -2.69 -19.84
C SER A 190 -2.93 -1.98 -21.06
N ALA A 191 -3.37 -0.75 -21.35
CA ALA A 191 -2.70 0.09 -22.35
C ALA A 191 -1.19 0.22 -22.04
N LEU A 192 -0.85 0.35 -20.75
CA LEU A 192 0.54 0.37 -20.26
C LEU A 192 1.24 -1.00 -20.34
N GLY A 193 0.49 -2.10 -20.21
CA GLY A 193 0.99 -3.48 -20.22
C GLY A 193 1.62 -3.93 -21.55
N CYS A 194 1.48 -3.14 -22.61
CA CYS A 194 2.13 -3.39 -23.89
C CYS A 194 3.67 -3.40 -23.79
N VAL A 195 4.24 -2.56 -22.91
CA VAL A 195 5.71 -2.48 -22.74
C VAL A 195 6.19 -3.45 -21.66
N VAL A 196 5.43 -3.63 -20.58
CA VAL A 196 5.82 -4.47 -19.44
C VAL A 196 4.60 -5.23 -18.89
N PRO A 197 4.52 -6.55 -18.98
CA PRO A 197 3.31 -7.31 -18.64
C PRO A 197 3.14 -7.62 -17.13
N PHE A 198 3.72 -6.80 -16.24
CA PHE A 198 3.71 -7.01 -14.79
C PHE A 198 3.64 -5.70 -14.00
N PHE A 199 3.04 -4.64 -14.56
CA PHE A 199 2.95 -3.31 -13.94
C PHE A 199 2.21 -3.33 -12.61
N ILE A 200 1.17 -4.16 -12.46
CA ILE A 200 0.40 -4.20 -11.22
C ILE A 200 1.24 -4.83 -10.11
N THR A 201 1.92 -5.93 -10.42
CA THR A 201 2.82 -6.57 -9.46
C THR A 201 3.99 -5.64 -9.12
N ALA A 202 4.53 -4.92 -10.11
CA ALA A 202 5.54 -3.89 -9.89
C ALA A 202 5.03 -2.77 -8.97
N TRP A 203 3.77 -2.35 -9.08
CA TRP A 203 3.17 -1.36 -8.18
C TRP A 203 3.17 -1.83 -6.71
N TYR A 204 2.90 -3.11 -6.44
CA TYR A 204 3.04 -3.64 -5.07
C TYR A 204 4.49 -3.61 -4.56
N VAL A 205 5.47 -3.86 -5.44
CA VAL A 205 6.90 -3.77 -5.08
C VAL A 205 7.32 -2.32 -4.84
N VAL A 206 6.85 -1.38 -5.66
CA VAL A 206 7.13 0.06 -5.52
C VAL A 206 6.62 0.62 -4.20
N ALA A 207 5.63 -0.01 -3.55
CA ALA A 207 5.14 0.35 -2.22
C ALA A 207 6.24 0.36 -1.13
N LEU A 208 7.34 -0.39 -1.34
CA LEU A 208 8.49 -0.38 -0.44
C LEU A 208 9.16 1.00 -0.36
N LEU A 209 9.06 1.82 -1.43
CA LEU A 209 9.66 3.15 -1.47
C LEU A 209 8.98 4.14 -0.51
N PRO A 210 7.66 4.41 -0.59
CA PRO A 210 6.99 5.28 0.37
C PRO A 210 7.06 4.71 1.80
N ALA A 211 7.01 3.38 1.96
CA ALA A 211 7.21 2.74 3.28
C ALA A 211 8.61 3.03 3.87
N SER A 212 9.66 2.98 3.04
CA SER A 212 11.03 3.31 3.46
C SER A 212 11.17 4.78 3.86
N ILE A 213 10.54 5.69 3.10
CA ILE A 213 10.50 7.13 3.41
C ILE A 213 9.77 7.35 4.74
N HIS A 214 8.57 6.78 4.89
CA HIS A 214 7.78 6.84 6.13
C HIS A 214 8.62 6.39 7.32
N ARG A 215 9.26 5.22 7.24
CA ARG A 215 10.08 4.71 8.33
C ARG A 215 11.27 5.63 8.67
N ALA A 216 11.94 6.18 7.66
CA ALA A 216 13.07 7.08 7.85
C ALA A 216 12.66 8.37 8.57
N PHE A 217 11.52 8.97 8.20
CA PHE A 217 10.99 10.17 8.86
C PHE A 217 10.49 9.87 10.27
N ALA A 218 9.77 8.76 10.48
CA ALA A 218 9.36 8.31 11.80
C ALA A 218 10.56 8.08 12.73
N GLY A 219 11.65 7.49 12.22
CA GLY A 219 12.89 7.31 12.97
C GLY A 219 13.57 8.63 13.35
N ARG A 220 13.62 9.60 12.43
CA ARG A 220 14.14 10.95 12.72
C ARG A 220 13.31 11.68 13.78
N ARG A 221 11.98 11.57 13.72
CA ARG A 221 11.07 12.14 14.73
C ARG A 221 11.32 11.53 16.10
N GLN A 222 11.37 10.19 16.19
CA GLN A 222 11.66 9.48 17.44
C GLN A 222 13.04 9.86 18.02
N ALA A 223 14.06 10.01 17.18
CA ALA A 223 15.38 10.46 17.62
C ALA A 223 15.36 11.89 18.17
N ARG A 224 14.59 12.79 17.55
CA ARG A 224 14.40 14.17 18.03
C ARG A 224 13.69 14.19 19.39
N ILE A 225 12.62 13.42 19.55
CA ILE A 225 11.88 13.34 20.82
C ILE A 225 12.79 12.81 21.94
N LYS A 226 13.53 11.73 21.69
CA LYS A 226 14.49 11.18 22.67
C LYS A 226 15.54 12.20 23.10
N ARG A 227 16.04 13.04 22.19
CA ARG A 227 16.99 14.12 22.51
C ARG A 227 16.35 15.17 23.41
N LEU A 228 15.14 15.60 23.08
CA LEU A 228 14.39 16.57 23.89
C LEU A 228 14.04 16.03 25.28
N ASP A 229 13.68 14.76 25.39
CA ASP A 229 13.42 14.10 26.68
C ASP A 229 14.71 14.01 27.52
N GLN A 230 15.84 13.70 26.89
CA GLN A 230 17.14 13.68 27.54
C GLN A 230 17.58 15.07 28.00
N GLU A 231 17.36 16.11 27.19
CA GLU A 231 17.63 17.50 27.56
C GLU A 231 16.71 17.96 28.72
N ARG A 232 15.42 17.61 28.70
CA ARG A 232 14.51 17.88 29.83
C ARG A 232 14.94 17.14 31.09
N GLY A 233 15.30 15.87 30.99
CA GLY A 233 15.79 15.08 32.12
C GLY A 233 17.12 15.59 32.69
N ALA A 234 17.97 16.20 31.85
CA ALA A 234 19.21 16.83 32.28
C ALA A 234 18.99 18.20 32.94
N HIS A 235 17.98 18.97 32.51
CA HIS A 235 17.62 20.25 33.12
C HIS A 235 16.79 20.10 34.40
N ILE A 236 16.00 19.04 34.52
CA ILE A 236 15.32 18.65 35.76
C ILE A 236 16.31 17.77 36.55
N GLY A 237 17.39 18.39 37.04
CA GLY A 237 18.25 17.81 38.08
C GLY A 237 17.52 17.73 39.41
N VAL A 238 16.37 17.07 39.47
CA VAL A 238 15.69 16.77 40.72
C VAL A 238 16.41 15.57 41.32
N ARG A 239 17.21 15.89 42.33
CA ARG A 239 17.82 14.94 43.27
C ARG A 239 16.69 14.07 43.84
N PRO A 240 16.85 12.75 43.94
CA PRO A 240 15.76 11.84 44.38
C PRO A 240 15.23 12.08 45.81
N ASP A 241 15.81 13.02 46.56
CA ASP A 241 15.54 13.22 47.97
C ASP A 241 14.57 14.39 48.28
N ASP A 242 14.19 15.21 47.28
CA ASP A 242 13.32 16.38 47.50
C ASP A 242 11.96 16.25 46.78
N VAL A 243 11.27 15.10 46.94
CA VAL A 243 9.83 15.04 46.67
C VAL A 243 9.09 15.32 47.98
N HIS A 244 9.15 16.57 48.43
CA HIS A 244 8.12 17.06 49.35
C HIS A 244 6.83 17.24 48.55
N LEU A 245 5.85 16.39 48.85
CA LEU A 245 4.44 16.57 48.51
C LEU A 245 3.97 17.92 49.04
N VAL A 246 4.06 18.97 48.22
CA VAL A 246 3.37 20.23 48.47
C VAL A 246 1.95 20.05 47.92
N PRO A 247 0.91 20.03 48.78
CA PRO A 247 -0.47 20.05 48.31
C PRO A 247 -0.76 21.45 47.80
N LEU A 248 -0.87 21.60 46.48
CA LEU A 248 -1.21 22.88 45.88
C LEU A 248 -2.70 23.15 46.12
N GLN A 249 -3.00 24.06 47.04
CA GLN A 249 -4.34 24.64 47.18
C GLN A 249 -4.72 25.35 45.87
N VAL A 250 -5.89 25.00 45.36
CA VAL A 250 -6.57 25.71 44.28
C VAL A 250 -7.04 27.04 44.84
N HIS A 251 -6.34 28.13 44.52
CA HIS A 251 -6.87 29.47 44.66
C HIS A 251 -7.06 30.08 43.27
N GLU A 252 -8.32 30.22 42.90
CA GLU A 252 -8.82 30.92 41.73
C GLU A 252 -8.58 32.43 41.90
N SER A 253 -7.79 33.03 40.99
CA SER A 253 -7.79 34.47 40.64
C SER A 253 -6.81 34.74 39.48
N ARG A 254 -7.34 35.21 38.34
CA ARG A 254 -6.62 35.78 37.17
C ARG A 254 -6.19 37.24 37.45
N PRO A 255 -5.47 37.94 36.53
CA PRO A 255 -4.42 37.50 35.60
C PRO A 255 -3.22 38.48 35.53
N ALA A 256 -1.98 38.01 35.42
CA ALA A 256 -0.93 38.76 34.69
C ALA A 256 0.35 37.92 34.46
N VAL A 257 0.89 38.04 33.24
CA VAL A 257 2.33 37.92 32.91
C VAL A 257 2.96 36.51 32.76
N ALA A 258 3.87 36.48 31.79
CA ALA A 258 4.91 35.49 31.47
C ALA A 258 4.50 34.27 30.61
N LYS A 259 4.90 34.36 29.33
CA LYS A 259 5.02 33.26 28.38
C LYS A 259 5.91 32.14 28.95
N ASN A 260 5.32 31.22 29.67
CA ASN A 260 5.84 29.86 29.78
C ASN A 260 4.94 28.99 28.90
N THR A 261 5.36 28.80 27.66
CA THR A 261 4.76 27.83 26.75
C THR A 261 5.12 26.43 27.25
N THR A 262 4.43 25.97 28.29
CA THR A 262 4.25 24.55 28.52
C THR A 262 3.49 24.00 27.31
N ILE A 263 4.23 23.40 26.38
CA ILE A 263 3.67 22.48 25.41
C ILE A 263 3.21 21.27 26.22
N THR A 264 2.02 21.36 26.80
CA THR A 264 1.22 20.19 27.15
C THR A 264 0.93 19.52 25.82
N VAL A 265 1.67 18.46 25.52
CA VAL A 265 1.26 17.49 24.50
C VAL A 265 0.01 16.83 25.07
N GLU A 266 -1.13 17.49 24.89
CA GLU A 266 -2.42 16.85 24.98
C GLU A 266 -2.40 15.72 23.96
N CYS A 267 -2.22 14.48 24.43
CA CYS A 267 -2.62 13.31 23.66
C CYS A 267 -4.13 13.42 23.50
N ASN A 268 -4.52 14.05 22.40
CA ASN A 268 -5.89 14.32 22.03
C ASN A 268 -6.66 12.99 21.96
N LYS A 269 -7.37 12.65 23.03
CA LYS A 269 -8.32 11.53 23.09
C LYS A 269 -9.46 11.86 22.14
N GLY A 270 -9.39 11.29 20.94
CA GLY A 270 -10.36 11.57 19.87
C GLY A 270 -9.73 11.99 18.55
N LYS A 271 -8.42 11.80 18.37
CA LYS A 271 -7.82 11.97 17.05
C LYS A 271 -8.41 10.93 16.09
N VAL A 272 -9.36 11.37 15.27
CA VAL A 272 -9.91 10.61 14.14
C VAL A 272 -8.72 10.16 13.32
N VAL A 273 -8.37 8.88 13.43
CA VAL A 273 -7.28 8.28 12.67
C VAL A 273 -7.66 8.43 11.20
N SER A 274 -6.87 9.20 10.47
CA SER A 274 -7.12 9.43 9.06
C SER A 274 -7.12 8.10 8.30
N ALA A 275 -8.13 7.90 7.44
CA ALA A 275 -8.27 6.67 6.66
C ALA A 275 -7.09 6.44 5.68
N ILE A 276 -6.34 7.50 5.36
CA ILE A 276 -5.23 7.52 4.41
C ILE A 276 -3.92 7.23 5.13
N GLN A 277 -3.14 6.27 4.60
CA GLN A 277 -1.84 5.93 5.16
C GLN A 277 -0.89 7.14 5.11
N GLY A 278 -0.47 7.62 6.28
CA GLY A 278 0.45 8.75 6.42
C GLY A 278 -0.19 10.14 6.44
N ALA A 279 -1.52 10.28 6.46
CA ALA A 279 -2.16 11.61 6.52
C ALA A 279 -1.90 12.38 7.83
N ASP A 280 -1.48 11.69 8.89
CA ASP A 280 -1.00 12.29 10.15
C ASP A 280 0.52 12.46 10.22
N GLU A 281 1.25 12.16 9.14
CA GLU A 281 2.71 12.24 9.06
C GLU A 281 3.20 13.54 8.41
N ASP A 282 4.52 13.75 8.43
CA ASP A 282 5.15 14.91 7.78
C ASP A 282 4.79 14.98 6.28
N TRP A 283 4.70 16.19 5.73
CA TRP A 283 4.32 16.43 4.33
C TRP A 283 5.09 15.58 3.27
N PRO A 284 6.39 15.22 3.43
CA PRO A 284 7.07 14.38 2.43
C PRO A 284 6.54 12.95 2.40
N VAL A 285 6.08 12.43 3.54
CA VAL A 285 5.48 11.10 3.65
C VAL A 285 4.12 11.10 2.98
N GLN A 286 3.31 12.14 3.23
CA GLN A 286 2.02 12.33 2.56
C GLN A 286 2.17 12.42 1.04
N MET A 287 3.16 13.20 0.55
CA MET A 287 3.45 13.30 -0.88
C MET A 287 3.90 11.97 -1.49
N ALA A 288 4.77 11.21 -0.80
CA ALA A 288 5.22 9.92 -1.31
C ALA A 288 4.08 8.90 -1.45
N TRP A 289 3.20 8.80 -0.44
CA TRP A 289 2.01 7.97 -0.52
C TRP A 289 1.01 8.50 -1.56
N GLY A 290 0.79 9.82 -1.62
CA GLY A 290 -0.07 10.44 -2.62
C GLY A 290 0.33 10.11 -4.05
N ILE A 291 1.61 10.27 -4.40
CA ILE A 291 2.14 9.90 -5.72
C ILE A 291 1.96 8.40 -5.98
N TYR A 292 2.22 7.55 -4.98
CA TYR A 292 2.04 6.11 -5.09
C TYR A 292 0.59 5.71 -5.39
N TYR A 293 -0.39 6.36 -4.74
CA TYR A 293 -1.81 6.11 -4.98
C TYR A 293 -2.25 6.63 -6.35
N ILE A 294 -1.84 7.84 -6.74
CA ILE A 294 -2.15 8.40 -8.07
C ILE A 294 -1.62 7.48 -9.16
N ALA A 295 -0.36 7.04 -9.06
CA ALA A 295 0.23 6.10 -10.00
C ALA A 295 -0.52 4.76 -10.02
N GLY A 296 -0.92 4.24 -8.86
CA GLY A 296 -1.73 3.03 -8.75
C GLY A 296 -3.07 3.15 -9.47
N THR A 297 -3.80 4.24 -9.23
CA THR A 297 -5.06 4.53 -9.93
C THR A 297 -4.85 4.55 -11.44
N LEU A 298 -3.83 5.26 -11.94
CA LEU A 298 -3.53 5.33 -13.39
C LEU A 298 -3.19 3.96 -13.99
N ILE A 299 -2.39 3.15 -13.28
CA ILE A 299 -2.05 1.79 -13.70
C ILE A 299 -3.31 0.93 -13.79
N PHE A 300 -4.17 0.97 -12.78
CA PHE A 300 -5.40 0.17 -12.79
C PHE A 300 -6.44 0.69 -13.79
N THR A 301 -6.58 2.00 -13.99
CA THR A 301 -7.49 2.57 -15.01
C THR A 301 -7.04 2.24 -16.42
N SER A 302 -5.74 2.00 -16.65
CA SER A 302 -5.25 1.57 -17.96
C SER A 302 -5.78 0.19 -18.38
N ILE A 303 -6.35 -0.56 -17.44
CA ILE A 303 -6.99 -1.86 -17.64
C ILE A 303 -8.44 -1.65 -18.09
N MET A 304 -8.60 -1.22 -19.35
CA MET A 304 -9.85 -0.64 -19.83
C MET A 304 -10.75 -1.62 -20.62
N ALA A 305 -10.18 -2.62 -21.30
CA ALA A 305 -10.93 -3.49 -22.20
C ALA A 305 -11.19 -4.87 -21.62
N VAL A 306 -11.68 -4.88 -20.38
CA VAL A 306 -11.89 -6.08 -19.59
C VAL A 306 -13.36 -6.47 -19.65
N THR A 307 -13.62 -7.75 -19.90
CA THR A 307 -14.98 -8.32 -19.84
C THR A 307 -15.46 -8.40 -18.38
N ILE A 308 -16.76 -8.53 -18.16
CA ILE A 308 -17.33 -8.63 -16.81
C ILE A 308 -16.72 -9.81 -16.03
N ILE A 309 -16.48 -10.95 -16.70
CA ILE A 309 -15.89 -12.13 -16.07
C ILE A 309 -14.43 -11.86 -15.65
N GLU A 310 -13.64 -11.24 -16.52
CA GLU A 310 -12.27 -10.85 -16.19
C GLU A 310 -12.24 -9.82 -15.06
N LEU A 311 -13.16 -8.85 -15.03
CA LEU A 311 -13.29 -7.85 -13.97
C LEU A 311 -13.54 -8.52 -12.62
N VAL A 312 -14.42 -9.52 -12.58
CA VAL A 312 -14.69 -10.30 -11.36
C VAL A 312 -13.43 -11.01 -10.87
N VAL A 313 -12.66 -11.63 -11.78
CA VAL A 313 -11.37 -12.27 -11.45
C VAL A 313 -10.36 -11.24 -10.91
N TRP A 314 -10.26 -10.06 -11.53
CA TRP A 314 -9.43 -8.95 -11.04
C TRP A 314 -9.80 -8.56 -9.61
N VAL A 315 -11.08 -8.33 -9.35
CA VAL A 315 -11.57 -7.93 -8.02
C VAL A 315 -11.24 -9.00 -6.97
N PHE A 316 -11.50 -10.28 -7.26
CA PHE A 316 -11.19 -11.36 -6.32
C PHE A 316 -9.70 -11.55 -6.08
N LEU A 317 -8.86 -11.43 -7.11
CA LEU A 317 -7.40 -11.48 -6.96
C LEU A 317 -6.89 -10.31 -6.12
N CYS A 318 -7.36 -9.08 -6.38
CA CYS A 318 -6.97 -7.92 -5.59
C CYS A 318 -7.43 -8.03 -4.12
N LEU A 319 -8.61 -8.58 -3.87
CA LEU A 319 -9.09 -8.91 -2.52
C LEU A 319 -8.19 -9.94 -1.84
N ALA A 320 -7.84 -11.03 -2.53
CA ALA A 320 -6.97 -12.08 -2.00
C ALA A 320 -5.56 -11.54 -1.68
N VAL A 321 -4.97 -10.75 -2.57
CA VAL A 321 -3.65 -10.12 -2.38
C VAL A 321 -3.68 -9.17 -1.20
N THR A 322 -4.70 -8.33 -1.11
CA THR A 322 -4.82 -7.31 -0.04
C THR A 322 -5.07 -7.98 1.31
N GLY A 323 -5.98 -8.96 1.37
CA GLY A 323 -6.27 -9.72 2.57
C GLY A 323 -5.04 -10.48 3.06
N THR A 324 -4.40 -11.25 2.18
CA THR A 324 -3.20 -12.02 2.53
C THR A 324 -2.04 -11.11 2.96
N SER A 325 -1.86 -9.96 2.30
CA SER A 325 -0.83 -8.97 2.66
C SER A 325 -1.02 -8.45 4.09
N LYS A 326 -2.24 -8.06 4.45
CA LYS A 326 -2.55 -7.53 5.79
C LYS A 326 -2.44 -8.62 6.86
N VAL A 327 -2.97 -9.82 6.59
CA VAL A 327 -2.87 -10.94 7.54
C VAL A 327 -1.39 -11.32 7.75
N LEU A 328 -0.59 -11.37 6.68
CA LEU A 328 0.86 -11.59 6.77
C LEU A 328 1.54 -10.51 7.61
N ALA A 329 1.25 -9.23 7.35
CA ALA A 329 1.81 -8.11 8.11
C ALA A 329 1.47 -8.20 9.61
N PHE A 330 0.23 -8.58 9.94
CA PHE A 330 -0.21 -8.77 11.31
C PHE A 330 0.59 -9.89 12.01
N PHE A 331 0.76 -11.05 11.36
CA PHE A 331 1.55 -12.14 11.94
C PHE A 331 3.06 -11.81 12.01
N ILE A 332 3.58 -10.99 11.08
CA ILE A 332 4.96 -10.46 11.20
C ILE A 332 5.11 -9.60 12.45
N CYS A 333 4.12 -8.76 12.79
CA CYS A 333 4.13 -8.01 14.05
C CYS A 333 4.11 -8.96 15.26
N LEU A 334 3.24 -9.97 15.26
CA LEU A 334 3.15 -10.95 16.35
C LEU A 334 4.40 -11.80 16.56
N LEU A 335 5.24 -12.00 15.52
CA LEU A 335 6.51 -12.71 15.67
C LEU A 335 7.48 -12.01 16.63
N PHE A 336 7.38 -10.69 16.76
CA PHE A 336 8.22 -9.89 17.66
C PHE A 336 7.57 -9.64 19.01
N GLU A 337 6.32 -10.09 19.20
CA GLU A 337 5.61 -10.03 20.47
C GLU A 337 5.89 -11.23 21.37
N GLU A 338 5.72 -11.02 22.68
CA GLU A 338 5.76 -12.10 23.67
C GLU A 338 4.46 -12.90 23.65
N THR A 339 4.25 -13.67 22.57
CA THR A 339 3.11 -14.57 22.39
C THR A 339 3.35 -15.94 23.03
N GLY A 340 2.28 -16.59 23.49
CA GLY A 340 2.30 -17.97 24.00
C GLY A 340 3.01 -18.19 25.34
N GLN A 341 3.24 -17.14 26.15
CA GLN A 341 3.54 -17.35 27.57
C GLN A 341 2.24 -17.77 28.26
N ARG A 342 2.03 -19.09 28.39
CA ARG A 342 1.04 -19.62 29.33
C ARG A 342 1.34 -19.01 30.70
N LYS A 343 0.34 -18.35 31.29
CA LYS A 343 0.29 -18.14 32.73
C LYS A 343 0.45 -19.47 33.46
#